data_AF-A0A9Q3XCY2-F1
#
_entry.id   AF-A0A9Q3XCY2-F1
#
_cell.length_a   1.000
_cell.length_b   1.000
_cell.length_c   1.000
_cell.angle_alpha   90.00
_cell.angle_beta   90.00
_cell.angle_gamma   90.00
#
_symmetry.space_group_name_H-M   'P 1'
#
loop_
_entity.id
_entity.type
_entity.pdbx_description
1 polymer ?
#
loop_
_entity_poly.entity_id
_entity_poly.type
_entity_poly.pdbx_seq_one_letter_code
_entity_poly.pdbx_strand_id
1 'polypeptide(L)'
;MAEKAKVAIFISGRGSNMAALLYASLLSDSAFEVVLVAANDPEAEGLALAEAEGVSTFALSHKGMVRSDHDAAMEKAARDAGADYIVLAGYMRILTDEFATRWEGRMLNIHPSLLPKYPGLDTHQRAIDAGDSHGGVSVHLVTPELDAGEVLGQVKVAIRQGETADSLAERVRFAEHQLYPRVVSEYVGRENDPEFLLGKVRELALALPQCHERESHGSPGWRAGSEKSGKYFAYFNDQHHGSEHVAVLVKTGSMDELLDLVEAQPQAYFKPAYYGASGWIGVILNRPGLDWDHVAGWLERSWRSVAPKSATKLMDAADQF
;
A
#
# COMPACT_ATOMS: atom_id res chain seq x y z
N MET A 1 16.00 -2.21 11.46
CA MET A 1 15.48 -1.92 10.10
C MET A 1 14.11 -2.54 10.03
N ALA A 2 13.13 -1.85 9.44
CA ALA A 2 11.80 -2.44 9.22
C ALA A 2 11.95 -3.73 8.39
N GLU A 3 11.10 -4.72 8.66
CA GLU A 3 11.08 -5.94 7.86
C GLU A 3 10.66 -5.61 6.44
N LYS A 4 11.38 -6.15 5.44
CA LYS A 4 11.05 -5.95 4.03
C LYS A 4 9.79 -6.74 3.69
N ALA A 5 8.91 -6.15 2.90
CA ALA A 5 7.76 -6.87 2.35
C ALA A 5 8.23 -7.99 1.42
N LYS A 6 7.61 -9.17 1.52
CA LYS A 6 7.96 -10.32 0.68
C LYS A 6 7.14 -10.32 -0.59
N VAL A 7 7.80 -10.17 -1.73
CA VAL A 7 7.15 -10.03 -3.04
C VAL A 7 7.39 -11.28 -3.91
N ALA A 8 6.32 -11.84 -4.44
CA ALA A 8 6.37 -12.78 -5.56
C ALA A 8 6.13 -12.03 -6.88
N ILE A 9 7.02 -12.22 -7.87
CA ILE A 9 6.88 -11.61 -9.19
C ILE A 9 6.39 -12.65 -10.19
N PHE A 10 5.27 -12.37 -10.88
CA PHE A 10 4.73 -13.25 -11.91
C PHE A 10 5.07 -12.73 -13.31
N ILE A 11 5.57 -13.61 -14.19
CA ILE A 11 6.01 -13.28 -15.55
C ILE A 11 5.48 -14.28 -16.58
N SER A 12 5.48 -13.91 -17.86
CA SER A 12 5.21 -14.84 -18.98
C SER A 12 6.31 -14.94 -20.03
N GLY A 13 7.40 -14.20 -19.91
CA GLY A 13 8.42 -14.15 -20.96
C GLY A 13 9.70 -13.45 -20.53
N ARG A 14 10.13 -12.46 -21.32
CA ARG A 14 11.45 -11.80 -21.24
C ARG A 14 11.83 -11.24 -19.87
N GLY A 15 10.84 -10.87 -19.04
CA GLY A 15 11.08 -10.47 -17.65
C GLY A 15 11.78 -9.12 -17.46
N SER A 16 11.72 -8.18 -18.40
CA SER A 16 12.41 -6.88 -18.25
C SER A 16 11.91 -6.06 -17.06
N ASN A 17 10.60 -6.09 -16.78
CA ASN A 17 10.03 -5.45 -15.58
C ASN A 17 10.42 -6.20 -14.31
N MET A 18 10.47 -7.53 -14.37
CA MET A 18 10.95 -8.36 -13.26
C MET A 18 12.41 -8.04 -12.93
N ALA A 19 13.28 -7.89 -13.92
CA ALA A 19 14.67 -7.51 -13.71
C ALA A 19 14.80 -6.15 -13.01
N ALA A 20 14.02 -5.15 -13.43
CA ALA A 20 14.00 -3.83 -12.79
C ALA A 20 13.56 -3.91 -11.31
N LEU A 21 12.52 -4.71 -11.01
CA LEU A 21 12.06 -4.96 -9.65
C LEU A 21 13.11 -5.71 -8.81
N LEU A 22 13.72 -6.75 -9.38
CA LEU A 22 14.73 -7.55 -8.72
C LEU A 22 15.94 -6.71 -8.33
N TYR A 23 16.49 -5.92 -9.25
CA TYR A 23 17.64 -5.07 -8.93
C TYR A 23 17.30 -3.96 -7.94
N ALA A 24 16.08 -3.40 -8.00
CA ALA A 24 15.63 -2.46 -6.98
C ALA A 24 15.54 -3.11 -5.59
N SER A 25 15.12 -4.38 -5.51
CA SER A 25 15.00 -5.10 -4.23
C SER A 25 16.33 -5.30 -3.49
N LEU A 26 17.44 -5.31 -4.25
CA LEU A 26 18.80 -5.45 -3.74
C LEU A 26 19.37 -4.15 -3.13
N LEU A 27 18.71 -3.01 -3.33
CA LEU A 27 19.11 -1.75 -2.72
C LEU A 27 18.94 -1.79 -1.19
N SER A 28 19.83 -1.10 -0.47
CA SER A 28 19.85 -1.09 0.99
C SER A 28 18.60 -0.46 1.62
N ASP A 29 17.97 0.46 0.90
CA ASP A 29 16.77 1.20 1.29
C ASP A 29 15.48 0.65 0.65
N SER A 30 15.56 -0.50 -0.05
CA SER A 30 14.37 -1.15 -0.60
C SER A 30 13.37 -1.52 0.51
N ALA A 31 12.10 -1.20 0.30
CA ALA A 31 11.01 -1.62 1.19
C ALA A 31 10.61 -3.09 1.01
N PHE A 32 11.14 -3.78 -0.01
CA PHE A 32 10.78 -5.15 -0.34
C PHE A 32 11.97 -6.03 -0.72
N GLU A 33 11.75 -7.34 -0.61
CA GLU A 33 12.60 -8.38 -1.14
C GLU A 33 11.81 -9.28 -2.10
N VAL A 34 12.48 -9.84 -3.10
CA VAL A 34 11.86 -10.80 -4.03
C VAL A 34 12.07 -12.21 -3.50
N VAL A 35 10.99 -12.86 -3.08
CA VAL A 35 11.04 -14.23 -2.52
C VAL A 35 10.77 -15.30 -3.57
N LEU A 36 10.14 -14.94 -4.69
CA LEU A 36 9.79 -15.86 -5.76
C LEU A 36 9.68 -15.11 -7.09
N VAL A 37 10.21 -15.72 -8.16
CA VAL A 37 9.81 -15.41 -9.54
C VAL A 37 9.07 -16.60 -10.11
N ALA A 38 7.80 -16.41 -10.45
CA ALA A 38 6.95 -17.47 -10.98
C ALA A 38 6.54 -17.20 -12.43
N ALA A 39 6.47 -18.25 -13.26
CA ALA A 39 6.06 -18.13 -14.65
C ALA A 39 4.97 -19.12 -15.04
N ASN A 40 4.01 -18.65 -15.85
CA ASN A 40 3.02 -19.51 -16.50
C ASN A 40 3.55 -20.17 -17.79
N ASP A 41 4.77 -19.85 -18.20
CA ASP A 41 5.51 -20.50 -19.27
C ASP A 41 6.89 -20.93 -18.74
N PRO A 42 7.20 -22.23 -18.66
CA PRO A 42 8.50 -22.71 -18.22
C PRO A 42 9.68 -22.24 -19.06
N GLU A 43 9.44 -21.81 -20.30
CA GLU A 43 10.47 -21.26 -21.18
C GLU A 43 10.63 -19.74 -21.05
N ALA A 44 10.01 -19.11 -20.05
CA ALA A 44 10.15 -17.68 -19.83
C ALA A 44 11.60 -17.30 -19.53
N GLU A 45 12.23 -16.55 -20.45
CA GLU A 45 13.64 -16.13 -20.37
C GLU A 45 14.00 -15.45 -19.04
N GLY A 46 13.04 -14.76 -18.40
CA GLY A 46 13.25 -14.10 -17.11
C GLY A 46 13.59 -15.05 -15.96
N LEU A 47 13.22 -16.34 -16.03
CA LEU A 47 13.51 -17.32 -14.98
C LEU A 47 15.02 -17.53 -14.80
N ALA A 48 15.77 -17.62 -15.91
CA ALA A 48 17.22 -17.82 -15.87
C ALA A 48 17.94 -16.67 -15.16
N LEU A 49 17.44 -15.43 -15.31
CA LEU A 49 17.98 -14.28 -14.59
C LEU A 49 17.71 -14.39 -13.08
N ALA A 50 16.49 -14.75 -12.68
CA ALA A 50 16.13 -14.90 -11.28
C ALA A 50 16.99 -15.98 -10.58
N GLU A 51 17.20 -17.11 -11.25
CA GLU A 51 18.07 -18.19 -10.76
C GLU A 51 19.53 -17.75 -10.62
N ALA A 52 20.04 -17.01 -11.61
CA ALA A 52 21.41 -16.48 -11.57
C ALA A 52 21.65 -15.51 -10.40
N GLU A 53 20.61 -14.78 -9.99
CA GLU A 53 20.62 -13.85 -8.85
C GLU A 53 20.24 -14.53 -7.52
N GLY A 54 20.06 -15.86 -7.53
CA GLY A 54 19.80 -16.65 -6.32
C GLY A 54 18.36 -16.58 -5.80
N VAL A 55 17.42 -16.08 -6.59
CA VAL A 55 15.99 -16.00 -6.24
C VAL A 55 15.31 -17.32 -6.59
N SER A 56 14.41 -17.79 -5.70
CA SER A 56 13.64 -19.00 -5.95
C SER A 56 12.74 -18.84 -7.18
N THR A 57 12.67 -19.87 -8.02
CA THR A 57 11.83 -19.88 -9.21
C THR A 57 10.74 -20.96 -9.15
N PHE A 58 9.60 -20.66 -9.77
CA PHE A 58 8.55 -21.65 -10.01
C PHE A 58 8.02 -21.50 -11.43
N ALA A 59 7.88 -22.60 -12.14
CA ALA A 59 7.41 -22.60 -13.51
C ALA A 59 6.33 -23.65 -13.70
N LEU A 60 5.19 -23.24 -14.25
CA LEU A 60 4.11 -24.16 -14.58
C LEU A 60 3.40 -23.73 -15.85
N SER A 61 3.47 -24.56 -16.89
CA SER A 61 2.78 -24.30 -18.15
C SER A 61 1.27 -24.25 -17.94
N HIS A 62 0.66 -23.14 -18.32
CA HIS A 62 -0.79 -22.98 -18.29
C HIS A 62 -1.53 -23.68 -19.45
N LYS A 63 -0.79 -24.20 -20.44
CA LYS A 63 -1.38 -24.82 -21.64
C LYS A 63 -2.10 -26.11 -21.26
N GLY A 64 -3.38 -26.21 -21.64
CA GLY A 64 -4.22 -27.37 -21.35
C GLY A 64 -4.71 -27.47 -19.90
N MET A 65 -4.38 -26.51 -19.03
CA MET A 65 -4.87 -26.46 -17.66
C MET A 65 -6.14 -25.63 -17.53
N VAL A 66 -7.07 -26.08 -16.69
CA VAL A 66 -8.18 -25.26 -16.21
C VAL A 66 -7.61 -24.05 -15.49
N ARG A 67 -8.23 -22.88 -15.68
CA ARG A 67 -7.72 -21.61 -15.13
C ARG A 67 -7.57 -21.66 -13.62
N SER A 68 -8.61 -22.09 -12.91
CA SER A 68 -8.61 -22.23 -11.45
C SER A 68 -7.48 -23.11 -10.93
N ASP A 69 -7.16 -24.20 -11.63
CA ASP A 69 -6.15 -25.16 -11.19
C ASP A 69 -4.74 -24.58 -11.36
N HIS A 70 -4.52 -23.84 -12.44
CA HIS A 70 -3.26 -23.12 -12.67
C HIS A 70 -3.09 -22.00 -11.63
N ASP A 71 -4.12 -21.19 -11.43
CA ASP A 71 -4.11 -20.09 -10.45
C ASP A 71 -3.85 -20.62 -9.03
N ALA A 72 -4.47 -21.73 -8.64
CA ALA A 72 -4.24 -22.37 -7.34
C ALA A 72 -2.79 -22.87 -7.17
N ALA A 73 -2.19 -23.42 -8.23
CA ALA A 73 -0.80 -23.88 -8.18
C ALA A 73 0.19 -22.71 -8.09
N MET A 74 -0.04 -21.63 -8.86
CA MET A 74 0.75 -20.39 -8.77
C MET A 74 0.60 -19.73 -7.41
N GLU A 75 -0.63 -19.67 -6.86
CA GLU A 75 -0.90 -19.15 -5.52
C GLU A 75 -0.16 -19.95 -4.46
N LYS A 76 -0.20 -21.29 -4.55
CA LYS A 76 0.49 -22.17 -3.61
C LYS A 76 1.99 -21.91 -3.62
N ALA A 77 2.61 -21.78 -4.80
CA ALA A 77 4.03 -21.47 -4.91
C ALA A 77 4.37 -20.12 -4.23
N ALA A 78 3.56 -19.08 -4.47
CA ALA A 78 3.76 -17.77 -3.83
C ALA A 78 3.63 -17.84 -2.30
N ARG A 79 2.62 -18.56 -1.79
CA ARG A 79 2.40 -18.74 -0.35
C ARG A 79 3.50 -19.57 0.31
N ASP A 80 3.93 -20.66 -0.33
CA ASP A 80 5.02 -21.51 0.17
C ASP A 80 6.35 -20.73 0.25
N ALA A 81 6.57 -19.78 -0.66
CA ALA A 81 7.71 -18.86 -0.62
C ALA A 81 7.55 -17.74 0.44
N GLY A 82 6.39 -17.64 1.10
CA GLY A 82 6.12 -16.64 2.13
C GLY A 82 5.78 -15.26 1.58
N ALA A 83 5.27 -15.14 0.35
CA ALA A 83 4.93 -13.85 -0.24
C ALA A 83 3.73 -13.18 0.45
N ASP A 84 3.91 -11.90 0.79
CA ASP A 84 2.87 -10.99 1.28
C ASP A 84 2.16 -10.28 0.13
N TYR A 85 2.87 -10.08 -0.99
CA TYR A 85 2.41 -9.38 -2.18
C TYR A 85 2.71 -10.16 -3.47
N ILE A 86 1.85 -10.00 -4.47
CA ILE A 86 2.07 -10.47 -5.84
C ILE A 86 2.22 -9.27 -6.78
N VAL A 87 3.23 -9.30 -7.63
CA VAL A 87 3.50 -8.23 -8.60
C VAL A 87 3.54 -8.83 -10.00
N LEU A 88 2.62 -8.40 -10.86
CA LEU A 88 2.51 -8.89 -12.24
C LEU A 88 3.44 -8.09 -13.15
N ALA A 89 4.47 -8.73 -13.69
CA ALA A 89 5.50 -8.08 -14.51
C ALA A 89 5.49 -8.65 -15.94
N GLY A 90 4.47 -8.26 -16.71
CA GLY A 90 4.22 -8.83 -18.04
C GLY A 90 3.63 -10.24 -17.96
N TYR A 91 2.73 -10.47 -17.00
CA TYR A 91 1.99 -11.72 -16.87
C TYR A 91 0.78 -11.72 -17.81
N MET A 92 0.85 -12.50 -18.88
CA MET A 92 -0.09 -12.46 -20.02
C MET A 92 -1.27 -13.43 -19.86
N ARG A 93 -1.58 -13.85 -18.64
CA ARG A 93 -2.71 -14.73 -18.34
C ARG A 93 -3.70 -14.03 -17.42
N ILE A 94 -4.96 -13.99 -17.86
CA ILE A 94 -6.08 -13.50 -17.05
C ILE A 94 -6.26 -14.44 -15.85
N LEU A 95 -6.22 -13.88 -14.65
CA LEU A 95 -6.48 -14.56 -13.38
C LEU A 95 -8.00 -14.67 -13.15
N THR A 96 -8.46 -15.62 -12.33
CA THR A 96 -9.87 -15.66 -11.93
C THR A 96 -10.22 -14.54 -10.94
N ASP A 97 -11.51 -14.18 -10.91
CA ASP A 97 -12.06 -13.20 -9.97
C ASP A 97 -11.81 -13.62 -8.52
N GLU A 98 -11.90 -14.92 -8.21
CA GLU A 98 -11.63 -15.42 -6.86
C GLU A 98 -10.16 -15.26 -6.48
N PHE A 99 -9.24 -15.45 -7.41
CA PHE A 99 -7.81 -15.19 -7.17
C PHE A 99 -7.57 -13.71 -6.91
N ALA A 100 -8.12 -12.83 -7.76
CA ALA A 100 -7.98 -11.39 -7.61
C ALA A 100 -8.55 -10.91 -6.26
N THR A 101 -9.73 -11.41 -5.87
CA THR A 101 -10.38 -11.07 -4.60
C THR A 101 -9.54 -11.52 -3.38
N ARG A 102 -8.93 -12.71 -3.40
CA ARG A 102 -8.09 -13.19 -2.27
C ARG A 102 -6.83 -12.33 -2.05
N TRP A 103 -6.35 -11.68 -3.10
CA TRP A 103 -5.16 -10.82 -3.10
C TRP A 103 -5.51 -9.33 -3.22
N GLU A 104 -6.76 -8.96 -2.95
CA GLU A 104 -7.19 -7.56 -2.95
C GLU A 104 -6.30 -6.72 -2.03
N GLY A 105 -5.87 -5.55 -2.52
CA GLY A 105 -4.91 -4.68 -1.84
C GLY A 105 -3.47 -5.21 -1.75
N ARG A 106 -3.19 -6.42 -2.23
CA ARG A 106 -1.89 -7.10 -2.16
C ARG A 106 -1.37 -7.59 -3.51
N MET A 107 -2.04 -7.27 -4.60
CA MET A 107 -1.60 -7.59 -5.96
C MET A 107 -1.53 -6.33 -6.82
N LEU A 108 -0.36 -6.09 -7.42
CA LEU A 108 -0.09 -4.92 -8.27
C LEU A 108 0.18 -5.39 -9.69
N ASN A 109 -0.22 -4.58 -10.66
CA ASN A 109 0.09 -4.78 -12.07
C ASN A 109 0.64 -3.51 -12.70
N ILE A 110 1.50 -3.68 -13.69
CA ILE A 110 1.95 -2.62 -14.58
C ILE A 110 1.28 -2.77 -15.94
N HIS A 111 0.68 -1.69 -16.43
CA HIS A 111 -0.06 -1.67 -17.67
C HIS A 111 0.46 -0.58 -18.61
N PRO A 112 0.78 -0.88 -19.88
CA PRO A 112 1.40 0.06 -20.83
C PRO A 112 0.39 1.05 -21.43
N SER A 113 -0.44 1.67 -20.60
CA SER A 113 -1.31 2.78 -20.97
C SER A 113 -1.48 3.77 -19.81
N LEU A 114 -2.07 4.93 -20.12
CA LEU A 114 -2.53 5.89 -19.11
C LEU A 114 -3.97 5.56 -18.72
N LEU A 115 -4.16 4.58 -17.83
CA LEU A 115 -5.46 4.18 -17.32
C LEU A 115 -6.25 5.41 -16.81
N PRO A 116 -7.58 5.47 -17.05
CA PRO A 116 -8.44 4.40 -17.56
C PRO A 116 -8.43 4.22 -19.09
N LYS A 117 -7.55 4.91 -19.83
CA LYS A 117 -7.46 4.71 -21.28
C LYS A 117 -6.85 3.35 -21.62
N TYR A 118 -7.44 2.70 -22.64
CA TYR A 118 -6.92 1.49 -23.27
C TYR A 118 -6.61 0.34 -22.29
N PRO A 119 -7.61 -0.18 -21.55
CA PRO A 119 -7.46 -1.46 -20.86
C PRO A 119 -7.27 -2.59 -21.90
N GLY A 120 -6.61 -3.66 -21.51
CA GLY A 120 -6.29 -4.79 -22.38
C GLY A 120 -5.15 -4.53 -23.37
N LEU A 121 -5.17 -5.23 -24.51
CA LEU A 121 -4.03 -5.30 -25.42
C LEU A 121 -3.92 -4.10 -26.39
N ASP A 122 -2.80 -4.07 -27.12
CA ASP A 122 -2.50 -3.15 -28.23
C ASP A 122 -2.61 -1.66 -27.87
N THR A 123 -2.26 -1.33 -26.62
CA THR A 123 -2.44 0.00 -26.03
C THR A 123 -1.72 1.11 -26.81
N HIS A 124 -0.51 0.85 -27.28
CA HIS A 124 0.30 1.81 -28.04
C HIS A 124 -0.32 2.14 -29.40
N GLN A 125 -0.74 1.12 -30.15
CA GLN A 125 -1.38 1.32 -31.45
C GLN A 125 -2.70 2.06 -31.28
N ARG A 126 -3.51 1.70 -30.28
CA ARG A 126 -4.78 2.38 -29.96
C ARG A 126 -4.57 3.85 -29.60
N ALA A 127 -3.53 4.18 -28.85
CA ALA A 127 -3.19 5.57 -28.54
C ALA A 127 -2.79 6.37 -29.79
N ILE A 128 -1.99 5.77 -30.68
CA ILE A 128 -1.58 6.39 -31.95
C ILE A 128 -2.79 6.60 -32.87
N ASP A 129 -3.63 5.59 -33.04
CA ASP A 129 -4.82 5.64 -33.89
C ASP A 129 -5.84 6.67 -33.42
N ALA A 130 -5.96 6.85 -32.10
CA ALA A 130 -6.80 7.88 -31.49
C ALA A 130 -6.24 9.30 -31.63
N GLY A 131 -5.00 9.46 -32.12
CA GLY A 131 -4.33 10.75 -32.23
C GLY A 131 -3.94 11.35 -30.87
N ASP A 132 -3.71 10.51 -29.85
CA ASP A 132 -3.28 10.99 -28.54
C ASP A 132 -1.89 11.65 -28.63
N SER A 133 -1.68 12.72 -27.86
CA SER A 133 -0.36 13.35 -27.74
C SER A 133 0.62 12.55 -26.87
N HIS A 134 0.10 11.66 -26.04
CA HIS A 134 0.87 10.88 -25.08
C HIS A 134 0.30 9.46 -24.95
N GLY A 135 1.20 8.49 -24.96
CA GLY A 135 0.99 7.20 -24.33
C GLY A 135 1.53 7.24 -22.91
N GLY A 136 1.78 6.07 -22.34
CA GLY A 136 2.40 5.99 -21.03
C GLY A 136 2.19 4.64 -20.39
N VAL A 137 2.38 4.63 -19.08
CA VAL A 137 2.29 3.46 -18.22
C VAL A 137 1.57 3.81 -16.94
N SER A 138 0.82 2.85 -16.41
CA SER A 138 0.17 2.90 -15.10
C SER A 138 0.60 1.71 -14.26
N VAL A 139 0.84 1.93 -12.98
CA VAL A 139 0.86 0.87 -11.96
C VAL A 139 -0.44 0.98 -11.18
N HIS A 140 -1.13 -0.13 -11.01
CA HIS A 140 -2.43 -0.17 -10.37
C HIS A 140 -2.62 -1.42 -9.52
N LEU A 141 -3.58 -1.38 -8.60
CA LEU A 141 -4.05 -2.57 -7.91
C LEU A 141 -4.83 -3.47 -8.86
N VAL A 142 -4.65 -4.77 -8.71
CA VAL A 142 -5.41 -5.75 -9.49
C VAL A 142 -6.76 -5.98 -8.80
N THR A 143 -7.81 -5.88 -9.59
CA THR A 143 -9.21 -6.18 -9.23
C THR A 143 -9.76 -7.26 -10.14
N PRO A 144 -10.93 -7.87 -9.84
CA PRO A 144 -11.61 -8.76 -10.77
C PRO A 144 -11.92 -8.10 -12.13
N GLU A 145 -12.23 -6.80 -12.12
CA GLU A 145 -12.39 -6.02 -13.34
C GLU A 145 -11.02 -5.70 -13.96
N LEU A 146 -10.86 -6.02 -15.26
CA LEU A 146 -9.62 -5.90 -16.02
C LEU A 146 -9.12 -4.44 -16.04
N ASP A 147 -7.89 -4.23 -15.57
CA ASP A 147 -7.18 -2.94 -15.58
C ASP A 147 -7.99 -1.77 -14.99
N ALA A 148 -8.85 -2.06 -14.01
CA ALA A 148 -9.79 -1.09 -13.43
C ALA A 148 -9.54 -0.73 -11.97
N GLY A 149 -8.54 -1.36 -11.33
CA GLY A 149 -8.20 -1.06 -9.94
C GLY A 149 -7.54 0.31 -9.77
N GLU A 150 -7.37 0.71 -8.51
CA GLU A 150 -6.81 2.00 -8.14
C GLU A 150 -5.44 2.23 -8.78
N VAL A 151 -5.30 3.35 -9.49
CA VAL A 151 -4.04 3.76 -10.11
C VAL A 151 -3.13 4.35 -9.03
N LEU A 152 -2.02 3.67 -8.76
CA LEU A 152 -1.03 4.04 -7.74
C LEU A 152 0.03 5.00 -8.29
N GLY A 153 0.29 4.96 -9.60
CA GLY A 153 1.24 5.86 -10.24
C GLY A 153 1.20 5.77 -11.75
N GLN A 154 1.59 6.86 -12.43
CA GLN A 154 1.64 6.93 -13.89
C GLN A 154 2.86 7.72 -14.38
N VAL A 155 3.32 7.37 -15.57
CA VAL A 155 4.30 8.17 -16.33
C VAL A 155 3.79 8.37 -17.75
N LYS A 156 3.75 9.62 -18.19
CA LYS A 156 3.37 9.99 -19.56
C LYS A 156 4.58 9.92 -20.47
N VAL A 157 4.38 9.41 -21.69
CA VAL A 157 5.41 9.36 -22.73
C VAL A 157 4.85 10.02 -23.99
N ALA A 158 5.47 11.14 -24.39
CA ALA A 158 5.03 11.89 -25.56
C ALA A 158 5.12 11.04 -26.83
N ILE A 159 4.04 11.01 -27.62
CA ILE A 159 3.98 10.34 -28.92
C ILE A 159 4.58 11.26 -29.99
N ARG A 160 5.59 10.78 -30.71
CA ARG A 160 6.25 11.56 -31.76
C ARG A 160 5.50 11.45 -33.09
N GLN A 161 5.64 12.45 -33.95
CA GLN A 161 5.08 12.36 -35.30
C GLN A 161 5.72 11.19 -36.07
N GLY A 162 4.86 10.35 -36.67
CA GLY A 162 5.30 9.17 -37.42
C GLY A 162 5.85 8.03 -36.56
N GLU A 163 5.69 8.08 -35.23
CA GLU A 163 6.09 6.99 -34.33
C GLU A 163 5.23 5.74 -34.58
N THR A 164 5.87 4.57 -34.60
CA THR A 164 5.18 3.27 -34.67
C THR A 164 4.88 2.75 -33.27
N ALA A 165 3.93 1.82 -33.15
CA ALA A 165 3.63 1.15 -31.88
C ALA A 165 4.87 0.54 -31.22
N ASP A 166 5.75 -0.11 -31.99
CA ASP A 166 6.99 -0.71 -31.48
C ASP A 166 7.96 0.35 -30.91
N SER A 167 8.17 1.43 -31.66
CA SER A 167 9.07 2.51 -31.20
C SER A 167 8.53 3.26 -29.97
N LEU A 168 7.20 3.39 -29.85
CA LEU A 168 6.56 3.89 -28.64
C LEU A 168 6.70 2.89 -27.48
N ALA A 169 6.53 1.60 -27.74
CA ALA A 169 6.66 0.53 -26.74
C ALA A 169 8.08 0.50 -26.13
N GLU A 170 9.13 0.67 -26.93
CA GLU A 170 10.50 0.78 -26.43
C GLU A 170 10.67 1.94 -25.44
N ARG A 171 10.08 3.10 -25.75
CA ARG A 171 10.13 4.27 -24.87
C ARG A 171 9.29 4.12 -23.61
N VAL A 172 8.10 3.54 -23.72
CA VAL A 172 7.24 3.25 -22.58
C VAL A 172 7.90 2.24 -21.65
N ARG A 173 8.63 1.25 -22.18
CA ARG A 173 9.37 0.28 -21.37
C ARG A 173 10.39 0.93 -20.44
N PHE A 174 11.09 1.97 -20.88
CA PHE A 174 11.96 2.73 -19.97
C PHE A 174 11.17 3.41 -18.85
N ALA A 175 9.98 3.95 -19.15
CA ALA A 175 9.10 4.52 -18.15
C ALA A 175 8.58 3.45 -17.17
N GLU A 176 8.27 2.23 -17.66
CA GLU A 176 7.90 1.09 -16.82
C GLU A 176 9.00 0.75 -15.81
N HIS A 177 10.26 0.63 -16.27
CA HIS A 177 11.39 0.29 -15.41
C HIS A 177 11.67 1.32 -14.32
N GLN A 178 11.34 2.58 -14.55
CA GLN A 178 11.48 3.63 -13.55
C GLN A 178 10.28 3.67 -12.60
N LEU A 179 9.07 3.51 -13.14
CA LEU A 179 7.84 3.65 -12.37
C LEU A 179 7.62 2.44 -11.45
N TYR A 180 7.78 1.23 -11.97
CA TYR A 180 7.29 0.04 -11.28
C TYR A 180 7.98 -0.19 -9.94
N PRO A 181 9.33 -0.22 -9.87
CA PRO A 181 10.00 -0.53 -8.62
C PRO A 181 9.75 0.54 -7.55
N ARG A 182 9.68 1.80 -7.97
CA ARG A 182 9.37 2.92 -7.07
C ARG A 182 7.97 2.75 -6.47
N VAL A 183 6.94 2.56 -7.30
CA VAL A 183 5.55 2.43 -6.81
C VAL A 183 5.38 1.18 -5.97
N VAL A 184 6.00 0.06 -6.34
CA VAL A 184 5.98 -1.16 -5.50
C VAL A 184 6.61 -0.86 -4.15
N SER A 185 7.78 -0.23 -4.10
CA SER A 185 8.46 0.12 -2.84
C SER A 185 7.65 1.08 -1.97
N GLU A 186 7.12 2.16 -2.56
CA GLU A 186 6.25 3.12 -1.87
C GLU A 186 5.00 2.43 -1.31
N TYR A 187 4.32 1.64 -2.14
CA TYR A 187 3.09 0.98 -1.75
C TYR A 187 3.35 -0.05 -0.64
N VAL A 188 4.27 -1.00 -0.80
CA VAL A 188 4.49 -2.04 0.22
C VAL A 188 5.12 -1.49 1.51
N GLY A 189 5.84 -0.36 1.42
CA GLY A 189 6.45 0.32 2.56
C GLY A 189 5.53 1.30 3.30
N ARG A 190 4.34 1.61 2.75
CA ARG A 190 3.43 2.66 3.23
C ARG A 190 3.06 2.56 4.71
N GLU A 191 3.00 1.34 5.26
CA GLU A 191 2.68 1.12 6.68
C GLU A 191 3.77 1.63 7.64
N ASN A 192 4.96 1.96 7.12
CA ASN A 192 6.03 2.61 7.86
C ASN A 192 6.20 4.09 7.49
N ASP A 193 5.46 4.58 6.50
CA ASP A 193 5.55 5.97 6.03
C ASP A 193 4.70 6.90 6.92
N PRO A 194 5.32 7.88 7.61
CA PRO A 194 4.59 8.84 8.42
C PRO A 194 3.50 9.61 7.65
N GLU A 195 3.71 9.93 6.37
CA GLU A 195 2.72 10.69 5.60
C GLU A 195 1.46 9.86 5.34
N PHE A 196 1.61 8.60 4.94
CA PHE A 196 0.51 7.66 4.78
C PHE A 196 -0.26 7.46 6.10
N LEU A 197 0.48 7.18 7.19
CA LEU A 197 -0.11 6.95 8.51
C LEU A 197 -0.84 8.19 9.04
N LEU A 198 -0.29 9.38 8.83
CA LEU A 198 -0.94 10.65 9.16
C LEU A 198 -2.25 10.81 8.38
N GLY A 199 -2.25 10.48 7.09
CA GLY A 199 -3.46 10.51 6.25
C GLY A 199 -4.58 9.65 6.82
N LYS A 200 -4.27 8.41 7.22
CA LYS A 200 -5.25 7.49 7.85
C LYS A 200 -5.77 8.01 9.19
N VAL A 201 -4.89 8.51 10.07
CA VAL A 201 -5.32 9.09 11.35
C VAL A 201 -6.19 10.32 11.12
N ARG A 202 -5.82 11.17 10.16
CA ARG A 202 -6.58 12.38 9.80
C ARG A 202 -7.99 12.04 9.33
N GLU A 203 -8.13 11.05 8.44
CA GLU A 203 -9.41 10.54 7.96
C GLU A 203 -10.30 10.11 9.14
N LEU A 204 -9.80 9.23 10.00
CA LEU A 204 -10.54 8.71 11.16
C LEU A 204 -10.91 9.81 12.16
N ALA A 205 -9.96 10.69 12.47
CA ALA A 205 -10.18 11.75 13.45
C ALA A 205 -11.20 12.79 12.96
N LEU A 206 -11.14 13.19 11.67
CA LEU A 206 -12.04 14.18 11.10
C LEU A 206 -13.45 13.63 10.83
N ALA A 207 -13.64 12.31 10.80
CA ALA A 207 -14.96 11.69 10.77
C ALA A 207 -15.75 11.90 12.08
N LEU A 208 -15.06 12.19 13.20
CA LEU A 208 -15.71 12.42 14.49
C LEU A 208 -16.46 13.77 14.52
N PRO A 209 -17.66 13.84 15.15
CA PRO A 209 -18.45 15.07 15.17
C PRO A 209 -17.72 16.24 15.85
N GLN A 210 -17.83 17.44 15.25
CA GLN A 210 -17.22 18.67 15.75
C GLN A 210 -15.71 18.52 15.99
N CYS A 211 -15.02 17.81 15.09
CA CYS A 211 -13.57 17.66 15.07
C CYS A 211 -12.92 18.67 14.11
N HIS A 212 -11.79 19.23 14.53
CA HIS A 212 -10.96 20.11 13.71
C HIS A 212 -9.48 19.77 13.89
N GLU A 213 -8.74 19.74 12.79
CA GLU A 213 -7.28 19.63 12.81
C GLU A 213 -6.64 20.98 13.12
N ARG A 214 -5.62 20.98 13.99
CA ARG A 214 -4.82 22.15 14.33
C ARG A 214 -3.43 21.69 14.77
N GLU A 215 -2.41 22.31 14.20
CA GLU A 215 -1.03 22.06 14.61
C GLU A 215 -0.76 22.54 16.05
N SER A 216 0.09 21.78 16.75
CA SER A 216 0.63 22.10 18.05
C SER A 216 2.12 21.80 18.06
N HIS A 217 2.95 22.84 18.22
CA HIS A 217 4.41 22.71 18.28
C HIS A 217 5.03 21.96 17.08
N GLY A 218 4.45 22.11 15.89
CA GLY A 218 4.92 21.46 14.66
C GLY A 218 4.34 20.07 14.42
N SER A 219 3.57 19.51 15.36
CA SER A 219 2.88 18.23 15.16
C SER A 219 1.40 18.44 14.84
N PRO A 220 0.83 17.70 13.87
CA PRO A 220 -0.61 17.65 13.65
C PRO A 220 -1.36 17.20 14.91
N GLY A 221 -2.49 17.83 15.20
CA GLY A 221 -3.34 17.46 16.33
C GLY A 221 -4.82 17.71 16.04
N TRP A 222 -5.69 17.05 16.79
CA TRP A 222 -7.13 17.11 16.59
C TRP A 222 -7.86 17.54 17.85
N ARG A 223 -8.82 18.45 17.68
CA ARG A 223 -9.61 19.08 18.75
C ARG A 223 -11.09 18.79 18.61
N ALA A 224 -11.76 18.53 19.72
CA ALA A 224 -13.21 18.38 19.79
C ALA A 224 -13.88 19.67 20.28
N GLY A 225 -14.99 20.06 19.67
CA GLY A 225 -15.76 21.27 19.98
C GLY A 225 -15.48 22.41 19.00
N SER A 226 -15.66 23.67 19.41
CA SER A 226 -15.45 24.79 18.48
C SER A 226 -13.98 24.99 18.09
N GLU A 227 -13.71 25.52 16.90
CA GLU A 227 -12.35 25.85 16.47
C GLU A 227 -11.58 26.74 17.47
N LYS A 228 -12.29 27.67 18.12
CA LYS A 228 -11.68 28.60 19.09
C LYS A 228 -11.38 27.92 20.42
N SER A 229 -12.37 27.26 21.02
CA SER A 229 -12.30 26.76 22.41
C SER A 229 -12.19 25.23 22.56
N GLY A 230 -12.11 24.49 21.45
CA GLY A 230 -12.04 23.03 21.46
C GLY A 230 -10.85 22.48 22.23
N LYS A 231 -10.93 21.22 22.64
CA LYS A 231 -9.87 20.57 23.43
C LYS A 231 -9.21 19.49 22.59
N TYR A 232 -7.88 19.42 22.65
CA TYR A 232 -7.14 18.35 21.98
C TYR A 232 -7.52 16.98 22.58
N PHE A 233 -7.75 16.02 21.69
CA PHE A 233 -7.96 14.63 22.02
C PHE A 233 -6.96 13.70 21.31
N ALA A 234 -6.28 14.17 20.26
CA ALA A 234 -5.25 13.40 19.60
C ALA A 234 -4.09 14.28 19.10
N TYR A 235 -2.88 13.71 19.05
CA TYR A 235 -1.72 14.28 18.36
C TYR A 235 -1.03 13.21 17.53
N PHE A 236 -0.55 13.58 16.35
CA PHE A 236 0.33 12.72 15.58
C PHE A 236 1.77 12.85 16.06
N ASN A 237 2.51 11.75 16.06
CA ASN A 237 3.91 11.71 16.41
C ASN A 237 4.66 10.93 15.33
N ASP A 238 5.48 11.64 14.56
CA ASP A 238 6.23 11.18 13.39
C ASP A 238 7.72 10.94 13.69
N GLN A 239 8.07 10.77 14.97
CA GLN A 239 9.44 10.56 15.48
C GLN A 239 10.29 11.83 15.68
N HIS A 240 9.76 13.04 15.45
CA HIS A 240 10.51 14.30 15.59
C HIS A 240 11.13 14.58 16.97
N HIS A 241 10.72 13.88 18.03
CA HIS A 241 11.28 14.00 19.39
C HIS A 241 12.10 12.79 19.85
N GLY A 242 12.63 12.00 18.92
CA GLY A 242 13.42 10.81 19.24
C GLY A 242 12.58 9.63 19.71
N SER A 243 11.28 9.60 19.40
CA SER A 243 10.46 8.41 19.62
C SER A 243 10.76 7.37 18.55
N GLU A 244 10.86 6.11 18.95
CA GLU A 244 11.18 4.99 18.08
C GLU A 244 10.07 4.67 17.05
N HIS A 245 8.85 5.13 17.31
CA HIS A 245 7.65 4.74 16.56
C HIS A 245 6.91 5.94 15.98
N VAL A 246 6.27 5.71 14.82
CA VAL A 246 5.18 6.58 14.35
C VAL A 246 3.94 6.21 15.14
N ALA A 247 3.26 7.19 15.71
CA ALA A 247 2.18 6.94 16.65
C ALA A 247 1.10 8.02 16.62
N VAL A 248 -0.08 7.66 17.13
CA VAL A 248 -1.09 8.63 17.55
C VAL A 248 -1.15 8.66 19.07
N LEU A 249 -1.02 9.86 19.65
CA LEU A 249 -1.13 10.09 21.07
C LEU A 249 -2.59 10.36 21.41
N VAL A 250 -3.17 9.56 22.30
CA VAL A 250 -4.58 9.65 22.73
C VAL A 250 -4.69 9.60 24.25
N LYS A 251 -5.84 9.98 24.82
CA LYS A 251 -6.06 9.99 26.27
C LYS A 251 -6.51 8.62 26.79
N THR A 252 -6.00 8.23 27.95
CA THR A 252 -6.48 7.10 28.73
C THR A 252 -7.51 7.53 29.79
N GLY A 253 -8.19 6.57 30.41
CA GLY A 253 -9.14 6.83 31.50
C GLY A 253 -8.45 7.11 32.84
N SER A 254 -7.29 6.47 33.07
CA SER A 254 -6.46 6.69 34.25
C SER A 254 -4.97 6.48 33.95
N MET A 255 -4.12 6.84 34.93
CA MET A 255 -2.68 6.53 34.87
C MET A 255 -2.43 5.02 35.02
N ASP A 256 -3.19 4.34 35.87
CA ASP A 256 -3.04 2.90 36.11
C ASP A 256 -3.30 2.13 34.82
N GLU A 257 -4.38 2.45 34.10
CA GLU A 257 -4.68 1.84 32.81
C GLU A 257 -3.57 2.06 31.78
N LEU A 258 -2.99 3.27 31.74
CA LEU A 258 -1.88 3.57 30.85
C LEU A 258 -0.69 2.66 31.14
N LEU A 259 -0.33 2.52 32.43
CA LEU A 259 0.81 1.71 32.85
C LEU A 259 0.56 0.23 32.57
N ASP A 260 -0.64 -0.27 32.89
CA ASP A 260 -1.05 -1.66 32.64
C ASP A 260 -0.99 -2.00 31.14
N LEU A 261 -1.46 -1.11 30.26
CA LEU A 261 -1.41 -1.32 28.80
C LEU A 261 0.02 -1.34 28.25
N VAL A 262 0.88 -0.43 28.73
CA VAL A 262 2.28 -0.37 28.31
C VAL A 262 3.05 -1.59 28.81
N GLU A 263 2.78 -2.08 30.02
CA GLU A 263 3.39 -3.29 30.56
C GLU A 263 2.91 -4.55 29.82
N ALA A 264 1.59 -4.67 29.59
CA ALA A 264 1.02 -5.85 28.96
C ALA A 264 1.27 -5.92 27.45
N GLN A 265 1.39 -4.78 26.76
CA GLN A 265 1.49 -4.70 25.30
C GLN A 265 2.50 -3.63 24.84
N PRO A 266 3.79 -3.75 25.18
CA PRO A 266 4.81 -2.75 24.83
C PRO A 266 5.02 -2.58 23.32
N GLN A 267 4.70 -3.60 22.51
CA GLN A 267 4.70 -3.54 21.05
C GLN A 267 3.55 -2.70 20.46
N ALA A 268 2.53 -2.42 21.27
CA ALA A 268 1.33 -1.70 20.89
C ALA A 268 1.32 -0.27 21.40
N TYR A 269 1.87 -0.09 22.60
CA TYR A 269 1.75 1.15 23.34
C TYR A 269 3.05 1.55 24.01
N PHE A 270 3.24 2.85 24.10
CA PHE A 270 4.29 3.43 24.94
C PHE A 270 3.77 4.65 25.69
N LYS A 271 4.46 5.00 26.77
CA LYS A 271 4.23 6.24 27.51
C LYS A 271 5.05 7.38 26.86
N PRO A 272 4.42 8.38 26.23
CA PRO A 272 5.15 9.50 25.62
C PRO A 272 5.83 10.37 26.68
N ALA A 273 7.06 10.82 26.41
CA ALA A 273 7.88 11.54 27.38
C ALA A 273 7.23 12.82 27.93
N TYR A 274 6.60 13.62 27.06
CA TYR A 274 6.01 14.91 27.43
C TYR A 274 4.54 14.85 27.85
N TYR A 275 3.76 13.95 27.22
CA TYR A 275 2.32 13.86 27.44
C TYR A 275 1.93 12.76 28.44
N GLY A 276 2.82 11.80 28.70
CA GLY A 276 2.54 10.62 29.50
C GLY A 276 2.21 10.93 30.96
N ALA A 277 2.76 12.00 31.53
CA ALA A 277 2.40 12.45 32.88
C ALA A 277 0.96 12.99 32.98
N SER A 278 0.36 13.36 31.85
CA SER A 278 -1.02 13.87 31.76
C SER A 278 -2.04 12.82 31.30
N GLY A 279 -1.67 11.53 31.35
CA GLY A 279 -2.58 10.43 30.98
C GLY A 279 -2.75 10.25 29.47
N TRP A 280 -1.74 10.57 28.66
CA TRP A 280 -1.73 10.28 27.23
C TRP A 280 -0.88 9.06 26.95
N ILE A 281 -1.38 8.16 26.11
CA ILE A 281 -0.69 6.96 25.64
C ILE A 281 -0.39 7.12 24.15
N GLY A 282 0.76 6.61 23.70
CA GLY A 282 1.08 6.51 22.29
C GLY A 282 0.64 5.16 21.75
N VAL A 283 -0.27 5.14 20.79
CA VAL A 283 -0.65 3.95 20.02
C VAL A 283 0.28 3.85 18.83
N ILE A 284 1.09 2.79 18.77
CA ILE A 284 2.09 2.57 17.72
C ILE A 284 1.37 2.21 16.42
N LEU A 285 1.62 2.99 15.36
CA LEU A 285 0.98 2.86 14.06
C LEU A 285 1.82 2.03 13.07
N ASN A 286 3.14 2.19 13.09
CA ASN A 286 4.04 1.44 12.20
C ASN A 286 4.41 0.05 12.76
N ARG A 287 3.44 -0.66 13.36
CA ARG A 287 3.60 -2.03 13.85
C ARG A 287 2.98 -3.03 12.86
N PRO A 288 3.55 -4.24 12.72
CA PRO A 288 2.93 -5.28 11.91
C PRO A 288 1.52 -5.62 12.37
N GLY A 289 0.59 -5.79 11.42
CA GLY A 289 -0.79 -6.21 11.71
C GLY A 289 -1.62 -5.17 12.46
N LEU A 290 -1.35 -3.88 12.28
CA LEU A 290 -2.16 -2.81 12.86
C LEU A 290 -3.64 -2.94 12.43
N ASP A 291 -4.53 -3.04 13.42
CA ASP A 291 -5.96 -2.93 13.23
C ASP A 291 -6.41 -1.45 13.30
N TRP A 292 -6.94 -0.93 12.19
CA TRP A 292 -7.43 0.44 12.09
C TRP A 292 -8.75 0.68 12.83
N ASP A 293 -9.59 -0.34 13.01
CA ASP A 293 -10.81 -0.22 13.81
C ASP A 293 -10.46 -0.01 15.28
N HIS A 294 -9.41 -0.69 15.76
CA HIS A 294 -8.86 -0.46 17.08
C HIS A 294 -8.29 0.95 17.26
N VAL A 295 -7.60 1.49 16.23
CA VAL A 295 -7.14 2.89 16.24
C VAL A 295 -8.32 3.86 16.26
N ALA A 296 -9.36 3.60 15.47
CA ALA A 296 -10.60 4.39 15.46
C ALA A 296 -11.27 4.38 16.85
N GLY A 297 -11.35 3.22 17.50
CA GLY A 297 -11.87 3.10 18.87
C GLY A 297 -11.08 3.93 19.89
N TRP A 298 -9.75 3.97 19.77
CA TRP A 298 -8.91 4.84 20.60
C TRP A 298 -9.15 6.33 20.37
N LEU A 299 -9.27 6.74 19.10
CA LEU A 299 -9.57 8.13 18.72
C LEU A 299 -10.93 8.55 19.26
N GLU A 300 -11.96 7.73 19.05
CA GLU A 300 -13.32 7.97 19.54
C GLU A 300 -13.35 8.09 21.07
N ARG A 301 -12.74 7.13 21.77
CA ARG A 301 -12.70 7.13 23.23
C ARG A 301 -12.03 8.38 23.78
N SER A 302 -10.89 8.77 23.20
CA SER A 302 -10.19 10.00 23.57
C SER A 302 -11.03 11.24 23.27
N TRP A 303 -11.69 11.27 22.11
CA TRP A 303 -12.62 12.34 21.73
C TRP A 303 -13.77 12.46 22.73
N ARG A 304 -14.44 11.37 23.12
CA ARG A 304 -15.54 11.34 24.11
C ARG A 304 -15.12 11.95 25.46
N SER A 305 -13.84 11.83 25.84
CA SER A 305 -13.32 12.40 27.10
C SER A 305 -13.31 13.93 27.14
N VAL A 306 -13.38 14.60 25.97
CA VAL A 306 -13.32 16.06 25.87
C VAL A 306 -14.44 16.69 25.02
N ALA A 307 -15.18 15.88 24.26
CA ALA A 307 -16.21 16.33 23.35
C ALA A 307 -17.38 17.00 24.08
N PRO A 308 -18.03 18.00 23.46
CA PRO A 308 -19.27 18.56 24.00
C PRO A 308 -20.37 17.50 24.11
N LYS A 309 -21.18 17.56 25.17
CA LYS A 309 -22.31 16.63 25.40
C LYS A 309 -23.30 16.56 24.24
N SER A 310 -23.45 17.65 23.48
CA SER A 310 -24.29 17.68 22.28
C SER A 310 -23.75 16.78 21.18
N ALA A 311 -22.43 16.72 21.00
CA ALA A 311 -21.77 15.92 19.99
C ALA A 311 -21.81 14.42 20.34
N THR A 312 -21.55 14.05 21.61
CA THR A 312 -21.60 12.65 22.03
C THR A 312 -23.00 12.06 21.92
N LYS A 313 -24.05 12.83 22.26
CA LYS A 313 -25.45 12.39 22.12
C LYS A 313 -25.87 12.12 20.68
N LEU A 314 -25.34 12.89 19.72
CA LEU A 314 -25.61 12.66 18.30
C LEU A 314 -25.03 11.31 17.85
N MET A 315 -23.83 10.98 18.33
CA MET A 315 -23.17 9.72 18.00
C MET A 315 -23.87 8.53 18.67
N ASP A 316 -24.22 8.62 19.96
CA ASP A 316 -24.96 7.58 20.68
C ASP A 316 -26.32 7.28 20.04
N ALA A 317 -26.95 8.27 19.40
CA ALA A 317 -28.20 8.09 18.68
C ALA A 317 -27.97 7.41 17.32
N ALA A 318 -26.85 7.68 16.64
CA ALA A 318 -26.49 7.01 15.39
C ALA A 318 -26.16 5.52 15.61
N ASP A 319 -25.51 5.18 16.73
CA ASP A 319 -25.15 3.80 17.09
C ASP A 319 -26.36 2.90 17.43
N GLN A 320 -27.56 3.48 17.58
CA GLN A 320 -28.80 2.76 17.91
C GLN A 320 -29.65 2.36 16.69
N PHE A 321 -29.24 2.76 15.48
CA PHE A 321 -29.93 2.46 14.22
C PHE A 321 -29.07 1.58 13.31
#